data_AF-A0A454W0N8-F1
#
_entry.id   AF-A0A454W0N8-F1
#
_cell.length_a   1.000
_cell.length_b   1.000
_cell.length_c   1.000
_cell.angle_alpha   90.00
_cell.angle_beta   90.00
_cell.angle_gamma   90.00
#
_symmetry.space_group_name_H-M   'P 1'
#
loop_
_entity.id
_entity.type
_entity.pdbx_description
1 polymer ?
#
loop_
_entity_poly.entity_id
_entity_poly.type
_entity_poly.pdbx_seq_one_letter_code
_entity_poly.pdbx_strand_id
1 'polypeptide(L)'
;MRGAHEDEPDRDDRTDRPGAPGGVSDAGDASGAGGAGDAGARGTVAGAGGGAGGEPGAPRIPLPRASVEDTGRALPDAVPGGPLTLEHHVLTSLLGAWALAACSAEEAAAVETHIGECEPCADEALRLRDAVALLQRPESLDLDPALRTRVLEGCLERRPPRIPVPEWATPYDAETARLDALLQDIGDAEWHAPVRLRWFEADGAASRRTTVAGVIAHLLTVDGLVAVALGLADPLGDIAAPTSAPAGCTEAYWRASHFPPTRAVRAPWREQSHSIVRTVSFTGDSGGMPVSYGDFELPLHDAMLDRAFECWVHAEDIAEAVDYPYEPPSARHLNRMIDLAARMLPGALAERRRAGLAAPGARPHLVAAGEPGRSLRLEIEGSGGGEWLIPLDSPGALGSADHEVAHVALDGVEFCRLAAGHVPPAEAAAGQVGDREAIRDVLFAAAGLSRM
;
A
#
# COMPACT_ATOMS: atom_id res chain seq x y z
N MET A 1 29.67 35.07 54.37
CA MET A 1 29.19 36.29 55.05
C MET A 1 27.74 36.49 54.63
N ARG A 2 26.79 36.21 55.54
CA ARG A 2 25.33 36.52 55.56
C ARG A 2 24.55 36.25 54.25
N GLY A 3 23.64 35.26 54.13
CA GLY A 3 22.55 34.90 55.06
C GLY A 3 21.48 35.99 54.99
N ALA A 4 20.34 35.75 54.31
CA ALA A 4 19.00 35.56 54.90
C ALA A 4 18.03 36.48 54.12
N HIS A 5 16.73 36.23 53.90
CA HIS A 5 15.78 35.18 54.26
C HIS A 5 14.47 35.50 53.48
N GLU A 6 13.63 34.47 53.25
CA GLU A 6 12.16 34.50 53.38
C GLU A 6 11.33 35.24 52.31
N ASP A 7 10.18 34.78 51.82
CA ASP A 7 9.13 33.93 52.41
C ASP A 7 8.29 33.23 51.31
N GLU A 8 7.98 31.96 51.55
CA GLU A 8 6.76 31.27 51.10
C GLU A 8 6.17 30.59 52.34
N PRO A 9 4.87 30.77 52.61
CA PRO A 9 4.01 29.61 52.90
C PRO A 9 2.55 29.86 52.41
N ASP A 10 1.60 28.93 52.33
CA ASP A 10 1.44 27.47 52.35
C ASP A 10 -0.09 27.25 52.19
N ARG A 11 -0.51 26.12 51.58
CA ARG A 11 -1.84 25.45 51.67
C ARG A 11 -3.16 26.16 51.27
N ASP A 12 -4.00 25.50 50.47
CA ASP A 12 -4.90 24.49 51.05
C ASP A 12 -5.58 23.55 50.03
N ASP A 13 -5.89 22.39 50.57
CA ASP A 13 -6.48 21.16 50.04
C ASP A 13 -7.97 21.30 49.66
N ARG A 14 -8.45 20.49 48.70
CA ARG A 14 -9.84 20.00 48.63
C ARG A 14 -10.04 18.93 47.55
N THR A 15 -10.10 17.70 48.04
CA THR A 15 -10.79 16.54 47.46
C THR A 15 -12.29 16.80 47.24
N ASP A 16 -12.85 16.33 46.12
CA ASP A 16 -14.22 15.81 46.09
C ASP A 16 -14.48 14.88 44.88
N ARG A 17 -15.06 13.71 45.15
CA ARG A 17 -15.65 12.75 44.19
C ARG A 17 -17.11 13.14 43.92
N PRO A 18 -17.66 12.80 42.75
CA PRO A 18 -18.68 11.72 42.66
C PRO A 18 -18.53 10.94 41.32
N GLY A 19 -19.13 9.80 40.99
CA GLY A 19 -20.21 8.95 41.51
C GLY A 19 -20.69 8.11 40.30
N ALA A 20 -20.85 6.79 40.45
CA ALA A 20 -21.36 5.89 39.42
C ALA A 20 -22.89 6.02 39.23
N PRO A 21 -23.41 5.64 38.06
CA PRO A 21 -24.34 4.49 37.95
C PRO A 21 -24.03 3.67 36.68
N GLY A 22 -24.47 2.45 36.40
CA GLY A 22 -25.47 1.53 36.93
C GLY A 22 -25.68 0.50 35.80
N GLY A 23 -25.73 -0.79 36.12
CA GLY A 23 -25.83 -1.87 35.13
C GLY A 23 -27.23 -2.06 34.54
N VAL A 24 -27.28 -2.64 33.34
CA VAL A 24 -28.44 -3.36 32.79
C VAL A 24 -27.91 -4.59 32.05
N SER A 25 -28.59 -5.70 32.29
CA SER A 25 -28.39 -7.06 31.76
C SER A 25 -29.54 -7.45 30.82
N ASP A 26 -29.24 -8.13 29.71
CA ASP A 26 -30.06 -9.14 29.00
C ASP A 26 -29.18 -9.70 27.85
N ALA A 27 -28.90 -11.00 27.63
CA ALA A 27 -29.64 -12.28 27.59
C ALA A 27 -30.22 -12.65 26.19
N GLY A 28 -29.84 -13.85 25.70
CA GLY A 28 -30.43 -14.63 24.57
C GLY A 28 -29.91 -14.25 23.17
N ASP A 29 -29.57 -15.12 22.21
CA ASP A 29 -29.78 -16.55 21.88
C ASP A 29 -28.56 -17.01 21.05
N ALA A 30 -27.92 -18.17 21.19
CA ALA A 30 -28.36 -19.57 20.99
C ALA A 30 -28.61 -19.99 19.52
N SER A 31 -28.02 -21.15 19.17
CA SER A 31 -28.18 -22.01 17.98
C SER A 31 -27.37 -21.68 16.72
N GLY A 32 -26.72 -22.61 16.01
CA GLY A 32 -26.60 -24.05 16.17
C GLY A 32 -26.09 -24.73 14.88
N ALA A 33 -25.12 -25.63 15.05
CA ALA A 33 -24.92 -26.94 14.39
C ALA A 33 -24.79 -27.12 12.85
N GLY A 34 -23.77 -27.92 12.48
CA GLY A 34 -23.77 -28.89 11.37
C GLY A 34 -22.57 -28.71 10.41
N GLY A 35 -21.55 -29.56 10.30
CA GLY A 35 -21.36 -30.94 10.77
C GLY A 35 -21.68 -31.97 9.68
N ALA A 36 -20.71 -32.27 8.79
CA ALA A 36 -20.46 -33.52 8.04
C ALA A 36 -19.50 -33.18 6.87
N GLY A 37 -18.34 -33.79 6.63
CA GLY A 37 -17.92 -35.16 6.88
C GLY A 37 -18.37 -36.06 5.73
N ASP A 38 -17.52 -36.35 4.74
CA ASP A 38 -16.96 -37.69 4.55
C ASP A 38 -15.99 -37.75 3.36
N ALA A 39 -14.94 -38.53 3.55
CA ALA A 39 -13.93 -38.91 2.58
C ALA A 39 -14.26 -40.28 1.98
N GLY A 40 -13.63 -40.64 0.86
CA GLY A 40 -13.55 -42.04 0.42
C GLY A 40 -13.76 -42.19 -1.08
N ALA A 41 -12.70 -42.15 -1.88
CA ALA A 41 -11.83 -43.30 -2.20
C ALA A 41 -12.32 -44.12 -3.41
N ARG A 42 -11.62 -43.86 -4.52
CA ARG A 42 -11.00 -44.82 -5.45
C ARG A 42 -11.67 -46.20 -5.63
N GLY A 43 -11.94 -46.52 -6.90
CA GLY A 43 -11.55 -47.82 -7.44
C GLY A 43 -12.29 -48.29 -8.69
N THR A 44 -11.50 -48.54 -9.74
CA THR A 44 -11.46 -49.75 -10.59
C THR A 44 -11.74 -49.61 -12.09
N VAL A 45 -10.64 -49.46 -12.84
CA VAL A 45 -10.10 -50.35 -13.90
C VAL A 45 -11.05 -51.04 -14.91
N ALA A 46 -10.95 -50.54 -16.15
CA ALA A 46 -10.72 -51.21 -17.46
C ALA A 46 -11.68 -52.25 -18.08
N GLY A 47 -11.89 -52.05 -19.40
CA GLY A 47 -12.25 -53.04 -20.42
C GLY A 47 -13.45 -52.59 -21.26
N ALA A 48 -13.55 -52.72 -22.58
CA ALA A 48 -12.63 -53.08 -23.66
C ALA A 48 -13.40 -52.80 -24.98
N GLY A 49 -12.68 -52.37 -26.03
CA GLY A 49 -12.93 -52.71 -27.44
C GLY A 49 -14.16 -52.16 -28.20
N GLY A 50 -13.86 -51.38 -29.24
CA GLY A 50 -14.35 -51.68 -30.59
C GLY A 50 -15.44 -50.79 -31.20
N GLY A 51 -15.03 -50.01 -32.22
CA GLY A 51 -15.76 -50.01 -33.50
C GLY A 51 -16.66 -48.82 -33.84
N ALA A 52 -16.31 -48.19 -34.97
CA ALA A 52 -17.19 -47.57 -35.96
C ALA A 52 -17.78 -46.17 -35.69
N GLY A 53 -17.17 -45.18 -36.35
CA GLY A 53 -17.85 -44.30 -37.31
C GLY A 53 -19.08 -43.54 -36.81
N GLY A 54 -18.85 -42.37 -36.24
CA GLY A 54 -19.84 -41.31 -36.11
C GLY A 54 -19.11 -39.99 -35.89
N GLU A 55 -19.21 -39.06 -36.85
CA GLU A 55 -18.69 -37.71 -36.72
C GLU A 55 -19.19 -37.07 -35.41
N PRO A 56 -18.35 -36.36 -34.64
CA PRO A 56 -18.82 -35.60 -33.50
C PRO A 56 -19.79 -34.53 -34.01
N GLY A 57 -21.07 -34.67 -33.67
CA GLY A 57 -22.07 -33.65 -33.96
C GLY A 57 -21.60 -32.29 -33.45
N ALA A 58 -21.61 -31.30 -34.33
CA ALA A 58 -21.28 -29.92 -33.99
C ALA A 58 -22.05 -29.48 -32.74
N PRO A 59 -21.41 -28.74 -31.81
CA PRO A 59 -22.08 -28.27 -30.61
C PRO A 59 -23.33 -27.47 -31.00
N ARG A 60 -24.47 -27.79 -30.38
CA ARG A 60 -25.78 -27.13 -30.62
C ARG A 60 -25.80 -25.66 -30.18
N ILE A 61 -24.72 -25.17 -29.58
CA ILE A 61 -24.51 -23.79 -29.19
C ILE A 61 -23.16 -23.37 -29.79
N PRO A 62 -23.10 -22.34 -30.65
CA PRO A 62 -21.84 -21.84 -31.19
C PRO A 62 -20.93 -21.36 -30.06
N LEU A 63 -19.64 -21.68 -30.13
CA LEU A 63 -18.64 -21.03 -29.28
C LEU A 63 -18.65 -19.51 -29.57
N PRO A 64 -18.36 -18.66 -28.57
CA PRO A 64 -18.23 -17.22 -28.77
C PRO A 64 -17.26 -16.96 -29.92
N ARG A 65 -17.68 -16.15 -30.90
CA ARG A 65 -16.81 -15.81 -32.03
C ARG A 65 -15.61 -15.01 -31.50
N ALA A 66 -14.40 -15.41 -31.87
CA ALA A 66 -13.23 -14.57 -31.66
C ALA A 66 -13.44 -13.25 -32.42
N SER A 67 -13.22 -12.12 -31.73
CA SER A 67 -13.33 -10.79 -32.32
C SER A 67 -12.32 -10.66 -33.47
N VAL A 68 -12.71 -10.02 -34.56
CA VAL A 68 -11.85 -9.85 -35.75
C VAL A 68 -10.55 -9.11 -35.39
N GLU A 69 -10.62 -8.26 -34.37
CA GLU A 69 -9.53 -7.48 -33.78
C GLU A 69 -8.41 -8.36 -33.16
N ASP A 70 -8.72 -9.58 -32.71
CA ASP A 70 -7.75 -10.48 -32.05
C ASP A 70 -6.91 -11.30 -33.03
N THR A 71 -7.18 -11.23 -34.33
CA THR A 71 -6.52 -12.08 -35.34
C THR A 71 -5.38 -11.39 -36.09
N GLY A 72 -5.12 -10.10 -35.83
CA GLY A 72 -4.12 -9.30 -36.54
C GLY A 72 -4.38 -9.15 -38.04
N ARG A 73 -5.57 -9.52 -38.52
CA ARG A 73 -6.02 -9.32 -39.90
C ARG A 73 -6.58 -7.91 -40.04
N ALA A 74 -6.41 -7.31 -41.21
CA ALA A 74 -7.08 -6.06 -41.53
C ALA A 74 -8.59 -6.24 -41.31
N LEU A 75 -9.20 -5.30 -40.58
CA LEU A 75 -10.65 -5.25 -40.39
C LEU A 75 -11.29 -5.35 -41.79
N PRO A 76 -12.19 -6.31 -42.04
CA PRO A 76 -12.99 -6.28 -43.24
C PRO A 76 -13.75 -4.95 -43.22
N ASP A 77 -13.80 -4.26 -44.36
CA ASP A 77 -14.62 -3.07 -44.51
C ASP A 77 -16.01 -3.37 -43.94
N ALA A 78 -16.45 -2.56 -42.99
CA ALA A 78 -17.78 -2.67 -42.42
C ALA A 78 -18.76 -2.60 -43.59
N VAL A 79 -19.28 -3.77 -44.00
CA VAL A 79 -20.43 -3.80 -44.89
C VAL A 79 -21.50 -3.06 -44.10
N PRO A 80 -22.02 -1.91 -44.57
CA PRO A 80 -23.14 -1.29 -43.90
C PRO A 80 -24.25 -2.32 -43.99
N GLY A 81 -24.56 -2.99 -42.87
CA GLY A 81 -25.82 -3.67 -42.71
C GLY A 81 -26.86 -2.56 -42.90
N GLY A 82 -27.47 -2.51 -44.09
CA GLY A 82 -28.57 -1.60 -44.34
C GLY A 82 -29.63 -1.78 -43.25
N PRO A 83 -30.44 -0.76 -42.98
CA PRO A 83 -31.44 -0.83 -41.92
C PRO A 83 -32.25 -2.13 -42.06
N LEU A 84 -32.27 -2.94 -41.01
CA LEU A 84 -33.07 -4.16 -40.95
C LEU A 84 -34.53 -3.76 -41.12
N THR A 85 -35.08 -4.04 -42.30
CA THR A 85 -36.48 -3.76 -42.63
C THR A 85 -37.30 -4.97 -42.22
N LEU A 86 -37.76 -4.94 -40.98
CA LEU A 86 -38.61 -5.98 -40.40
C LEU A 86 -40.07 -5.57 -40.54
N GLU A 87 -40.95 -6.55 -40.76
CA GLU A 87 -42.38 -6.30 -40.79
C GLU A 87 -42.89 -5.87 -39.41
N HIS A 88 -43.93 -5.04 -39.38
CA HIS A 88 -44.52 -4.49 -38.16
C HIS A 88 -44.79 -5.56 -37.08
N HIS A 89 -45.34 -6.72 -37.48
CA HIS A 89 -45.65 -7.79 -36.53
C HIS A 89 -44.41 -8.39 -35.84
N VAL A 90 -43.27 -8.41 -36.53
CA VAL A 90 -41.98 -8.87 -35.98
C VAL A 90 -41.46 -7.82 -35.00
N LEU A 91 -41.52 -6.55 -35.35
CA LEU A 91 -41.10 -5.44 -34.49
C LEU A 91 -41.93 -5.36 -33.21
N THR A 92 -43.25 -5.56 -33.30
CA THR A 92 -44.14 -5.65 -32.14
C THR A 92 -43.74 -6.81 -31.22
N SER A 93 -43.35 -7.97 -31.78
CA SER A 93 -42.91 -9.12 -30.98
C SER A 93 -41.57 -8.88 -30.27
N LEU A 94 -40.74 -7.97 -30.78
CA LEU A 94 -39.44 -7.60 -30.19
C LEU A 94 -39.56 -6.57 -29.07
N LEU A 95 -40.70 -5.89 -28.89
CA LEU A 95 -40.86 -4.82 -27.88
C LEU A 95 -40.53 -5.30 -26.46
N GLY A 96 -40.91 -6.53 -26.10
CA GLY A 96 -40.58 -7.10 -24.79
C GLY A 96 -39.08 -7.39 -24.62
N ALA A 97 -38.43 -7.94 -25.64
CA ALA A 97 -36.99 -8.19 -25.63
C ALA A 97 -36.19 -6.87 -25.63
N TRP A 98 -36.66 -5.87 -26.38
CA TRP A 98 -36.09 -4.53 -26.41
C TRP A 98 -36.23 -3.83 -25.05
N ALA A 99 -37.39 -3.93 -24.40
CA ALA A 99 -37.61 -3.38 -23.06
C ALA A 99 -36.67 -4.01 -21.99
N LEU A 100 -36.24 -5.25 -22.20
CA LEU A 100 -35.28 -5.98 -21.35
C LEU A 100 -33.81 -5.81 -21.79
N ALA A 101 -33.52 -4.97 -22.79
CA ALA A 101 -32.19 -4.83 -23.40
C ALA A 101 -31.58 -6.16 -23.89
N ALA A 102 -32.43 -7.08 -24.37
CA ALA A 102 -32.04 -8.41 -24.84
C ALA A 102 -31.98 -8.55 -26.37
N CYS A 103 -32.25 -7.47 -27.11
CA CYS A 103 -32.10 -7.42 -28.57
C CYS A 103 -30.63 -7.28 -28.98
N SER A 104 -30.30 -7.79 -30.17
CA SER A 104 -29.05 -7.39 -30.84
C SER A 104 -29.05 -5.90 -31.20
N ALA A 105 -27.87 -5.33 -31.46
CA ALA A 105 -27.75 -3.91 -31.81
C ALA A 105 -28.57 -3.52 -33.06
N GLU A 106 -28.65 -4.43 -34.03
CA GLU A 106 -29.37 -4.21 -35.29
C GLU A 106 -30.90 -4.26 -35.07
N GLU A 107 -31.39 -5.20 -34.25
CA GLU A 107 -32.80 -5.29 -33.87
C GLU A 107 -33.24 -4.10 -33.01
N ALA A 108 -32.40 -3.67 -32.08
CA ALA A 108 -32.69 -2.52 -31.21
C ALA A 108 -32.86 -1.23 -32.03
N ALA A 109 -31.97 -0.98 -32.99
CA ALA A 109 -32.07 0.17 -33.90
C ALA A 109 -33.34 0.11 -34.77
N ALA A 110 -33.73 -1.08 -35.23
CA ALA A 110 -34.95 -1.27 -36.02
C ALA A 110 -36.23 -1.01 -35.19
N VAL A 111 -36.26 -1.47 -33.92
CA VAL A 111 -37.36 -1.19 -32.99
C VAL A 111 -37.43 0.29 -32.63
N GLU A 112 -36.30 0.95 -32.37
CA GLU A 112 -36.24 2.39 -32.06
C GLU A 112 -36.76 3.27 -33.21
N THR A 113 -36.38 2.93 -34.44
CA THR A 113 -36.91 3.60 -35.64
C THR A 113 -38.43 3.40 -35.72
N HIS A 114 -38.91 2.17 -35.47
CA HIS A 114 -40.32 1.83 -35.57
C HIS A 114 -41.20 2.53 -34.53
N ILE A 115 -40.80 2.57 -33.27
CA ILE A 115 -41.57 3.26 -32.21
C ILE A 115 -41.61 4.78 -32.43
N GLY A 116 -40.63 5.35 -33.15
CA GLY A 116 -40.67 6.76 -33.58
C GLY A 116 -41.77 7.05 -34.63
N GLU A 117 -42.22 6.02 -35.35
CA GLU A 117 -43.19 6.13 -36.45
C GLU A 117 -44.55 5.50 -36.12
N CYS A 118 -44.67 4.74 -35.02
CA CYS A 118 -45.86 3.99 -34.65
C CYS A 118 -46.28 4.26 -33.19
N GLU A 119 -47.25 5.17 -33.01
CA GLU A 119 -47.79 5.57 -31.69
C GLU A 119 -48.25 4.37 -30.83
N PRO A 120 -49.00 3.36 -31.34
CA PRO A 120 -49.38 2.20 -30.54
C PRO A 120 -48.20 1.37 -30.01
N CYS A 121 -47.12 1.23 -30.79
CA CYS A 121 -45.94 0.50 -30.36
C CYS A 121 -45.08 1.32 -29.39
N ALA A 122 -45.08 2.66 -29.52
CA ALA A 122 -44.44 3.55 -28.56
C ALA A 122 -45.12 3.46 -27.18
N ASP A 123 -46.45 3.49 -27.14
CA ASP A 123 -47.23 3.34 -25.92
C ASP A 123 -46.98 1.99 -25.23
N GLU A 124 -46.96 0.91 -26.01
CA GLU A 124 -46.67 -0.42 -25.48
C GLU A 124 -45.21 -0.55 -25.01
N ALA A 125 -44.26 0.03 -25.73
CA ALA A 125 -42.86 0.07 -25.33
C ALA A 125 -42.66 0.79 -23.98
N LEU A 126 -43.37 1.91 -23.76
CA LEU A 126 -43.36 2.63 -22.48
C LEU A 126 -43.93 1.77 -21.34
N ARG A 127 -45.10 1.14 -21.56
CA ARG A 127 -45.72 0.24 -20.57
C ARG A 127 -44.82 -0.94 -20.21
N LEU A 128 -44.16 -1.52 -21.22
CA LEU A 128 -43.23 -2.63 -21.02
C LEU A 128 -42.00 -2.17 -20.23
N ARG A 129 -41.43 -0.98 -20.50
CA ARG A 129 -40.32 -0.43 -19.70
C ARG A 129 -40.73 -0.15 -18.26
N ASP A 130 -41.92 0.40 -18.04
CA ASP A 130 -42.47 0.60 -16.69
C ASP A 130 -42.66 -0.73 -15.95
N ALA A 131 -43.13 -1.77 -16.66
CA ALA A 131 -43.26 -3.11 -16.11
C ALA A 131 -41.91 -3.77 -15.79
N VAL A 132 -40.87 -3.56 -16.62
CA VAL A 132 -39.51 -4.04 -16.36
C VAL A 132 -38.95 -3.42 -15.08
N ALA A 133 -39.21 -2.13 -14.83
CA ALA A 133 -38.81 -1.47 -13.58
C ALA A 133 -39.47 -2.08 -12.32
N LEU A 134 -40.65 -2.70 -12.46
CA LEU A 134 -41.31 -3.42 -11.36
C LEU A 134 -40.76 -4.85 -11.16
N LEU A 135 -40.14 -5.44 -12.18
CA LEU A 135 -39.53 -6.77 -12.13
C LEU A 135 -38.09 -6.74 -11.65
N GLN A 136 -37.37 -5.64 -11.91
CA GLN A 136 -36.02 -5.45 -11.44
C GLN A 136 -36.02 -5.07 -9.96
N ARG A 137 -35.25 -5.81 -9.16
CA ARG A 137 -34.86 -5.31 -7.83
C ARG A 137 -34.00 -4.06 -8.05
N PRO A 138 -34.10 -3.02 -7.21
CA PRO A 138 -33.16 -1.92 -7.27
C PRO A 138 -31.75 -2.49 -7.03
N GLU A 139 -30.98 -2.60 -8.10
CA GLU A 139 -29.55 -2.92 -8.02
C GLU A 139 -28.82 -1.67 -7.56
N SER A 140 -27.76 -1.85 -6.77
CA SER A 140 -26.93 -0.71 -6.39
C SER A 140 -26.28 -0.12 -7.65
N LEU A 141 -26.27 1.21 -7.74
CA LEU A 141 -25.49 1.94 -8.74
C LEU A 141 -23.99 1.95 -8.39
N ASP A 142 -23.61 1.40 -7.23
CA ASP A 142 -22.22 1.25 -6.84
C ASP A 142 -21.54 0.26 -7.78
N LEU A 143 -20.54 0.77 -8.50
CA LEU A 143 -19.66 -0.08 -9.27
C LEU A 143 -18.87 -0.98 -8.31
N ASP A 144 -18.63 -2.23 -8.72
CA ASP A 144 -17.68 -3.09 -8.04
C ASP A 144 -16.34 -2.32 -7.87
N PRO A 145 -15.84 -2.11 -6.63
CA PRO A 145 -14.59 -1.38 -6.39
C PRO A 145 -13.41 -1.96 -7.18
N ALA A 146 -13.43 -3.26 -7.51
CA ALA A 146 -12.40 -3.92 -8.30
C ALA A 146 -12.56 -3.71 -9.82
N LEU A 147 -13.67 -3.13 -10.31
CA LEU A 147 -13.92 -2.91 -11.73
C LEU A 147 -12.83 -2.07 -12.38
N ARG A 148 -12.43 -0.97 -11.73
CA ARG A 148 -11.36 -0.09 -12.25
C ARG A 148 -10.06 -0.88 -12.42
N THR A 149 -9.67 -1.65 -11.41
CA THR A 149 -8.45 -2.47 -11.45
C THR A 149 -8.52 -3.49 -12.59
N ARG A 150 -9.62 -4.25 -12.71
CA ARG A 150 -9.79 -5.23 -13.80
C ARG A 150 -9.78 -4.60 -15.19
N VAL A 151 -10.38 -3.42 -15.35
CA VAL A 151 -10.39 -2.69 -16.62
C VAL A 151 -8.98 -2.22 -16.98
N LEU A 152 -8.26 -1.63 -16.02
CA LEU A 152 -6.89 -1.18 -16.24
C LEU A 152 -5.95 -2.36 -16.52
N GLU A 153 -6.07 -3.46 -15.79
CA GLU A 153 -5.31 -4.69 -16.01
C GLU A 153 -5.55 -5.22 -17.41
N GLY A 154 -6.81 -5.40 -17.83
CA GLY A 154 -7.12 -5.82 -19.20
C GLY A 154 -6.64 -4.84 -20.27
N CYS A 155 -6.62 -3.54 -19.99
CA CYS A 155 -6.03 -2.54 -20.90
C CYS A 155 -4.50 -2.69 -21.01
N LEU A 156 -3.80 -2.94 -19.91
CA LEU A 156 -2.35 -3.12 -19.87
C LEU A 156 -1.93 -4.47 -20.47
N GLU A 157 -2.72 -5.53 -20.32
CA GLU A 157 -2.52 -6.82 -20.99
C GLU A 157 -2.60 -6.67 -22.51
N ARG A 158 -3.59 -5.92 -23.00
CA ARG A 158 -3.76 -5.64 -24.44
C ARG A 158 -2.68 -4.70 -24.98
N ARG A 159 -2.22 -3.75 -24.18
CA ARG A 159 -1.22 -2.76 -24.57
C ARG A 159 -0.18 -2.59 -23.46
N PRO A 160 0.84 -3.47 -23.41
CA PRO A 160 1.86 -3.39 -22.38
C PRO A 160 2.65 -2.08 -22.49
N PRO A 161 3.13 -1.53 -21.37
CA PRO A 161 3.98 -0.35 -21.39
C PRO A 161 5.27 -0.66 -22.17
N ARG A 162 5.64 0.23 -23.08
CA ARG A 162 6.88 0.07 -23.87
C ARG A 162 8.12 0.00 -22.99
N ILE A 163 8.10 0.70 -21.86
CA ILE A 163 9.15 0.74 -20.85
C ILE A 163 8.43 0.52 -19.52
N PRO A 164 8.44 -0.71 -18.97
CA PRO A 164 7.82 -0.99 -17.67
C PRO A 164 8.67 -0.42 -16.52
N VAL A 165 8.00 -0.04 -15.44
CA VAL A 165 8.67 0.26 -14.17
C VAL A 165 9.15 -1.06 -13.55
N PRO A 166 10.41 -1.17 -13.09
CA PRO A 166 10.90 -2.38 -12.44
C PRO A 166 10.07 -2.71 -11.20
N GLU A 167 9.84 -4.00 -10.95
CA GLU A 167 8.95 -4.42 -9.86
C GLU A 167 9.37 -3.88 -8.49
N TRP A 168 10.68 -3.81 -8.22
CA TRP A 168 11.23 -3.27 -6.98
C TRP A 168 11.04 -1.74 -6.83
N ALA A 169 10.82 -1.00 -7.91
CA ALA A 169 10.55 0.44 -7.90
C ALA A 169 9.05 0.77 -7.80
N THR A 170 8.17 -0.22 -7.99
CA THR A 170 6.70 0.00 -7.96
C THR A 170 6.16 0.60 -6.66
N PRO A 171 6.70 0.31 -5.46
CA PRO A 171 6.23 0.97 -4.24
C PRO A 171 6.53 2.47 -4.24
N TYR A 172 7.73 2.87 -4.67
CA TYR A 172 8.10 4.30 -4.73
C TYR A 172 7.23 5.07 -5.73
N ASP A 173 7.01 4.52 -6.93
CA ASP A 173 6.13 5.12 -7.94
C ASP A 173 4.68 5.28 -7.41
N ALA A 174 4.16 4.25 -6.73
CA ALA A 174 2.82 4.30 -6.15
C ALA A 174 2.70 5.32 -5.01
N GLU A 175 3.61 5.31 -4.03
CA GLU A 175 3.49 6.19 -2.86
C GLU A 175 3.73 7.66 -3.23
N THR A 176 4.65 7.96 -4.14
CA THR A 176 4.83 9.34 -4.65
C THR A 176 3.62 9.82 -5.45
N ALA A 177 2.99 8.96 -6.27
CA ALA A 177 1.75 9.32 -6.97
C ALA A 177 0.58 9.55 -6.01
N ARG A 178 0.46 8.76 -4.93
CA ARG A 178 -0.58 8.92 -3.91
C ARG A 178 -0.40 10.22 -3.13
N LEU A 179 0.83 10.54 -2.73
CA LEU A 179 1.14 11.81 -2.09
C LEU A 179 0.87 12.99 -3.05
N ASP A 180 1.26 12.90 -4.33
CA ASP A 180 0.97 13.97 -5.30
C ASP A 180 -0.54 14.21 -5.49
N ALA A 181 -1.36 13.17 -5.40
CA ALA A 181 -2.82 13.29 -5.43
C ALA A 181 -3.33 14.08 -4.21
N LEU A 182 -2.88 13.75 -2.99
CA LEU A 182 -3.19 14.53 -1.78
C LEU A 182 -2.78 15.99 -1.97
N LEU A 183 -1.53 16.24 -2.39
CA LEU A 183 -0.99 17.60 -2.57
C LEU A 183 -1.72 18.41 -3.66
N GLN A 184 -2.39 17.73 -4.59
CA GLN A 184 -3.20 18.36 -5.60
C GLN A 184 -4.56 18.83 -5.05
N ASP A 185 -5.12 18.09 -4.10
CA ASP A 185 -6.44 18.37 -3.51
C ASP A 185 -6.39 19.50 -2.47
N ILE A 186 -5.27 19.66 -1.77
CA ILE A 186 -5.12 20.70 -0.74
C ILE A 186 -4.92 22.12 -1.32
N GLY A 187 -5.51 23.10 -0.64
CA GLY A 187 -5.43 24.52 -0.92
C GLY A 187 -4.13 25.18 -0.46
N ASP A 188 -3.89 26.41 -0.91
CA ASP A 188 -2.61 27.10 -0.68
C ASP A 188 -2.30 27.38 0.80
N ALA A 189 -3.32 27.58 1.64
CA ALA A 189 -3.13 27.82 3.07
C ALA A 189 -2.62 26.56 3.81
N GLU A 190 -3.05 25.37 3.37
CA GLU A 190 -2.72 24.09 4.00
C GLU A 190 -1.23 23.72 3.83
N TRP A 191 -0.54 24.28 2.83
CA TRP A 191 0.91 24.16 2.69
C TRP A 191 1.70 24.73 3.89
N HIS A 192 1.06 25.59 4.67
CA HIS A 192 1.62 26.17 5.90
C HIS A 192 1.08 25.50 7.17
N ALA A 193 0.23 24.47 7.06
CA ALA A 193 -0.24 23.72 8.22
C ALA A 193 0.95 23.12 8.97
N PRO A 194 0.98 23.20 10.32
CA PRO A 194 2.10 22.75 11.12
C PRO A 194 2.17 21.23 11.14
N VAL A 195 3.33 20.68 10.80
CA VAL A 195 3.63 19.25 10.90
C VAL A 195 4.73 19.04 11.94
N ARG A 196 4.69 17.90 12.63
CA ARG A 196 5.74 17.50 13.56
C ARG A 196 6.34 16.18 13.10
N LEU A 197 7.50 16.25 12.46
CA LEU A 197 8.30 15.07 12.17
C LEU A 197 8.73 14.42 13.48
N ARG A 198 8.64 13.09 13.53
CA ARG A 198 9.02 12.27 14.68
C ARG A 198 10.00 11.19 14.21
N TRP A 199 10.99 10.90 15.05
CA TRP A 199 11.91 9.77 14.88
C TRP A 199 12.42 9.35 16.25
N PHE A 200 13.21 8.29 16.30
CA PHE A 200 13.80 7.75 17.51
C PHE A 200 15.32 7.88 17.47
N GLU A 201 15.89 8.57 18.46
CA GLU A 201 17.32 8.81 18.56
C GLU A 201 17.75 8.82 20.02
N ALA A 202 18.96 8.31 20.30
CA ALA A 202 19.54 8.28 21.64
C ALA A 202 18.60 7.67 22.73
N ASP A 203 17.92 6.57 22.38
CA ASP A 203 16.94 5.87 23.23
C ASP A 203 15.71 6.70 23.65
N GLY A 204 15.41 7.77 22.91
CA GLY A 204 14.23 8.60 23.14
C GLY A 204 13.53 9.04 21.86
N ALA A 205 12.30 9.52 22.02
CA ALA A 205 11.59 10.18 20.93
C ALA A 205 12.22 11.55 20.64
N ALA A 206 12.52 11.80 19.38
CA ALA A 206 12.99 13.07 18.85
C ALA A 206 11.94 13.65 17.91
N SER A 207 11.89 14.98 17.78
CA SER A 207 10.93 15.61 16.89
C SER A 207 11.38 16.97 16.36
N ARG A 208 10.86 17.34 15.19
CA ARG A 208 11.10 18.63 14.54
C ARG A 208 9.80 19.22 14.05
N ARG A 209 9.52 20.46 14.44
CA ARG A 209 8.39 21.23 13.90
C ARG A 209 8.73 21.78 12.53
N THR A 210 7.81 21.62 11.59
CA THR A 210 7.90 22.13 10.22
C THR A 210 6.48 22.43 9.70
N THR A 211 6.32 22.59 8.39
CA THR A 211 5.01 22.70 7.72
C THR A 211 4.88 21.62 6.65
N VAL A 212 3.68 21.45 6.07
CA VAL A 212 3.48 20.58 4.90
C VAL A 212 4.52 20.85 3.79
N ALA A 213 4.74 22.12 3.44
CA ALA A 213 5.79 22.47 2.48
C ALA A 213 7.20 22.09 2.94
N GLY A 214 7.47 22.17 4.25
CA GLY A 214 8.74 21.75 4.82
C GLY A 214 8.95 20.23 4.78
N VAL A 215 7.88 19.43 4.92
CA VAL A 215 7.91 17.97 4.73
C VAL A 215 8.25 17.62 3.27
N ILE A 216 7.61 18.28 2.30
CA ILE A 216 7.93 18.05 0.87
C ILE A 216 9.36 18.49 0.54
N ALA A 217 9.85 19.59 1.15
CA ALA A 217 11.25 19.98 1.04
C ALA A 217 12.21 18.93 1.62
N HIS A 218 11.85 18.30 2.74
CA HIS A 218 12.59 17.19 3.31
C HIS A 218 12.61 15.99 2.36
N LEU A 219 11.46 15.53 1.86
CA LEU A 219 11.37 14.43 0.90
C LEU A 219 12.20 14.71 -0.37
N LEU A 220 12.06 15.89 -0.97
CA LEU A 220 12.87 16.34 -2.11
C LEU A 220 14.38 16.22 -1.84
N THR A 221 14.80 16.59 -0.63
CA THR A 221 16.21 16.62 -0.26
C THR A 221 16.76 15.22 -0.07
N VAL A 222 16.03 14.34 0.62
CA VAL A 222 16.50 12.98 0.91
C VAL A 222 16.36 12.05 -0.30
N ASP A 223 15.32 12.20 -1.12
CA ASP A 223 15.23 11.54 -2.43
C ASP A 223 16.37 11.97 -3.38
N GLY A 224 16.96 13.15 -3.12
CA GLY A 224 18.20 13.61 -3.74
C GLY A 224 19.36 12.62 -3.66
N LEU A 225 19.44 11.80 -2.59
CA LEU A 225 20.47 10.77 -2.46
C LEU A 225 20.36 9.71 -3.58
N VAL A 226 19.13 9.28 -3.88
CA VAL A 226 18.84 8.36 -4.98
C VAL A 226 19.03 9.07 -6.32
N ALA A 227 18.59 10.32 -6.44
CA ALA A 227 18.78 11.11 -7.67
C ALA A 227 20.27 11.22 -8.05
N VAL A 228 21.13 11.60 -7.10
CA VAL A 228 22.57 11.74 -7.30
C VAL A 228 23.22 10.39 -7.64
N ALA A 229 22.83 9.32 -6.95
CA ALA A 229 23.28 7.96 -7.24
C ALA A 229 22.95 7.53 -8.70
N LEU A 230 21.81 7.99 -9.23
CA LEU A 230 21.38 7.76 -10.61
C LEU A 230 21.99 8.75 -11.63
N GLY A 231 22.86 9.67 -11.18
CA GLY A 231 23.46 10.70 -12.04
C GLY A 231 22.50 11.82 -12.44
N LEU A 232 21.39 12.00 -11.71
CA LEU A 232 20.47 13.12 -11.86
C LEU A 232 20.97 14.35 -11.10
N ALA A 233 20.31 15.48 -11.32
CA ALA A 233 20.66 16.73 -10.65
C ALA A 233 20.42 16.63 -9.12
N ASP A 234 21.37 17.14 -8.35
CA ASP A 234 21.25 17.28 -6.91
C ASP A 234 20.25 18.41 -6.56
N PRO A 235 19.17 18.14 -5.81
CA PRO A 235 18.23 19.17 -5.36
C PRO A 235 18.85 20.24 -4.46
N LEU A 236 19.98 19.95 -3.78
CA LEU A 236 20.72 20.94 -2.99
C LEU A 236 21.47 21.94 -3.88
N GLY A 237 21.81 21.59 -5.13
CA GLY A 237 22.59 22.45 -6.01
C GLY A 237 23.89 22.92 -5.37
N ASP A 238 24.04 24.25 -5.21
CA ASP A 238 25.23 24.87 -4.59
C ASP A 238 25.15 24.93 -3.04
N ILE A 239 24.08 24.42 -2.42
CA ILE A 239 23.90 24.44 -0.97
C ILE A 239 24.86 23.43 -0.32
N ALA A 240 25.83 23.95 0.44
CA ALA A 240 26.77 23.11 1.18
C ALA A 240 26.10 22.47 2.41
N ALA A 241 25.92 21.15 2.38
CA ALA A 241 25.51 20.37 3.55
C ALA A 241 26.73 19.99 4.41
N PRO A 242 26.66 20.07 5.75
CA PRO A 242 27.76 19.66 6.63
C PRO A 242 28.08 18.17 6.54
N THR A 243 27.07 17.35 6.24
CA THR A 243 27.17 15.91 6.05
C THR A 243 26.27 15.50 4.88
N SER A 244 26.57 14.38 4.25
CA SER A 244 25.72 13.78 3.20
C SER A 244 24.58 12.93 3.78
N ALA A 245 24.37 12.95 5.10
CA ALA A 245 23.31 12.21 5.77
C ALA A 245 21.96 12.91 5.61
N PRO A 246 20.82 12.19 5.56
CA PRO A 246 19.47 12.74 5.37
C PRO A 246 19.17 14.00 6.21
N ALA A 247 19.38 13.93 7.53
CA ALA A 247 19.21 15.05 8.45
C ALA A 247 20.06 16.28 8.11
N GLY A 248 21.33 16.06 7.74
CA GLY A 248 22.28 17.12 7.40
C GLY A 248 21.90 17.84 6.11
N CYS A 249 21.49 17.08 5.10
CA CYS A 249 20.97 17.60 3.84
C CYS A 249 19.68 18.41 4.07
N THR A 250 18.70 17.85 4.79
CA THR A 250 17.41 18.49 5.08
C THR A 250 17.59 19.83 5.80
N GLU A 251 18.40 19.87 6.87
CA GLU A 251 18.66 21.11 7.62
C GLU A 251 19.49 22.12 6.82
N ALA A 252 20.33 21.67 5.88
CA ALA A 252 21.02 22.58 4.96
C ALA A 252 20.02 23.26 4.01
N TYR A 253 19.10 22.49 3.42
CA TYR A 253 18.07 23.00 2.51
C TYR A 253 17.13 23.99 3.23
N TRP A 254 16.63 23.63 4.40
CA TRP A 254 15.76 24.52 5.18
C TRP A 254 16.46 25.82 5.60
N ARG A 255 17.74 25.76 5.99
CA ARG A 255 18.51 26.97 6.37
C ARG A 255 18.86 27.87 5.18
N ALA A 256 19.05 27.30 3.99
CA ALA A 256 19.35 28.06 2.79
C ALA A 256 18.15 28.88 2.29
N SER A 257 16.93 28.49 2.67
CA SER A 257 15.71 29.16 2.27
C SER A 257 15.50 30.46 3.07
N HIS A 258 15.49 31.62 2.38
CA HIS A 258 15.26 32.92 3.03
C HIS A 258 13.83 33.07 3.60
N PHE A 259 12.87 32.39 2.99
CA PHE A 259 11.50 32.26 3.46
C PHE A 259 11.18 30.78 3.69
N PRO A 260 10.25 30.44 4.60
CA PRO A 260 9.77 29.06 4.72
C PRO A 260 9.32 28.51 3.37
N PRO A 261 9.55 27.22 3.08
CA PRO A 261 9.04 26.56 1.88
C PRO A 261 7.53 26.82 1.71
N THR A 262 7.11 26.93 0.45
CA THR A 262 5.70 27.12 0.06
C THR A 262 5.30 26.03 -0.92
N ARG A 263 4.06 26.08 -1.45
CA ARG A 263 3.59 25.21 -2.55
C ARG A 263 4.55 25.10 -3.73
N ALA A 264 5.41 26.09 -3.94
CA ALA A 264 6.43 26.07 -5.00
C ALA A 264 7.35 24.85 -4.95
N VAL A 265 7.53 24.19 -3.79
CA VAL A 265 8.35 22.98 -3.65
C VAL A 265 7.74 21.74 -4.31
N ARG A 266 6.42 21.72 -4.57
CA ARG A 266 5.75 20.57 -5.20
C ARG A 266 6.31 20.25 -6.58
N ALA A 267 6.50 21.28 -7.41
CA ALA A 267 6.94 21.10 -8.79
C ALA A 267 8.33 20.43 -8.90
N PRO A 268 9.40 20.92 -8.22
CA PRO A 268 10.71 20.27 -8.27
C PRO A 268 10.69 18.87 -7.63
N TRP A 269 9.96 18.66 -6.53
CA TRP A 269 9.79 17.33 -5.93
C TRP A 269 9.17 16.34 -6.92
N ARG A 270 8.05 16.70 -7.53
CA ARG A 270 7.35 15.86 -8.51
C ARG A 270 8.20 15.56 -9.74
N GLU A 271 8.92 16.54 -10.26
CA GLU A 271 9.83 16.37 -11.40
C GLU A 271 10.98 15.41 -11.05
N GLN A 272 11.53 15.50 -9.84
CA GLN A 272 12.57 14.61 -9.35
C GLN A 272 12.06 13.17 -9.23
N SER A 273 10.91 12.94 -8.56
CA SER A 273 10.34 11.60 -8.42
C SER A 273 10.07 10.94 -9.78
N HIS A 274 9.51 11.69 -10.73
CA HIS A 274 9.33 11.22 -12.10
C HIS A 274 10.65 10.91 -12.82
N SER A 275 11.68 11.74 -12.61
CA SER A 275 13.00 11.52 -13.21
C SER A 275 13.68 10.28 -12.63
N ILE A 276 13.55 10.03 -11.34
CA ILE A 276 14.02 8.81 -10.67
C ILE A 276 13.33 7.58 -11.27
N VAL A 277 12.00 7.52 -11.25
CA VAL A 277 11.20 6.39 -11.79
C VAL A 277 11.54 6.13 -13.26
N ARG A 278 11.62 7.20 -14.06
CA ARG A 278 11.99 7.11 -15.47
C ARG A 278 13.39 6.52 -15.64
N THR A 279 14.37 6.98 -14.87
CA THR A 279 15.77 6.55 -15.00
C THR A 279 15.93 5.09 -14.61
N VAL A 280 15.35 4.64 -13.50
CA VAL A 280 15.40 3.23 -13.08
C VAL A 280 14.67 2.30 -14.06
N SER A 281 13.69 2.81 -14.80
CA SER A 281 13.03 2.02 -15.85
C SER A 281 13.95 1.70 -17.03
N PHE A 282 15.10 2.37 -17.15
CA PHE A 282 16.15 2.05 -18.12
C PHE A 282 17.33 1.28 -17.52
N THR A 283 17.40 1.09 -16.19
CA THR A 283 18.49 0.32 -15.56
C THR A 283 18.26 -1.20 -15.61
N GLY A 284 17.09 -1.66 -16.06
CA GLY A 284 16.73 -3.09 -16.06
C GLY A 284 16.70 -3.68 -14.64
N ASP A 285 16.98 -4.98 -14.50
CA ASP A 285 16.95 -5.68 -13.20
C ASP A 285 18.16 -5.36 -12.29
N SER A 286 19.13 -4.57 -12.75
CA SER A 286 20.29 -4.22 -11.93
C SER A 286 19.96 -3.07 -10.97
N GLY A 287 19.34 -3.39 -9.84
CA GLY A 287 19.10 -2.48 -8.71
C GLY A 287 20.19 -2.53 -7.63
N GLY A 288 21.35 -3.11 -7.93
CA GLY A 288 22.39 -3.43 -6.93
C GLY A 288 23.40 -2.31 -6.65
N MET A 289 23.36 -1.18 -7.36
CA MET A 289 24.33 -0.10 -7.12
C MET A 289 24.15 0.49 -5.73
N PRO A 290 25.22 0.92 -5.04
CA PRO A 290 25.12 1.46 -3.69
C PRO A 290 24.62 2.91 -3.69
N VAL A 291 23.65 3.20 -2.84
CA VAL A 291 23.17 4.54 -2.49
C VAL A 291 23.64 4.86 -1.08
N SER A 292 24.43 5.92 -0.92
CA SER A 292 24.96 6.34 0.38
C SER A 292 23.94 7.17 1.16
N TYR A 293 23.77 6.83 2.43
CA TYR A 293 22.99 7.57 3.43
C TYR A 293 23.91 8.30 4.44
N GLY A 294 25.19 8.46 4.10
CA GLY A 294 26.23 8.94 5.01
C GLY A 294 26.88 7.78 5.75
N ASP A 295 26.27 7.34 6.85
CA ASP A 295 26.88 6.35 7.75
C ASP A 295 26.73 4.89 7.28
N PHE A 296 25.82 4.64 6.33
CA PHE A 296 25.58 3.34 5.72
C PHE A 296 25.21 3.47 4.23
N GLU A 297 25.15 2.34 3.54
CA GLU A 297 24.73 2.26 2.15
C GLU A 297 23.62 1.21 1.99
N LEU A 298 22.69 1.48 1.09
CA LEU A 298 21.69 0.52 0.63
C LEU A 298 21.89 0.25 -0.86
N PRO A 299 21.69 -0.97 -1.35
CA PRO A 299 21.47 -1.20 -2.77
C PRO A 299 20.31 -0.34 -3.27
N LEU A 300 20.37 0.17 -4.50
CA LEU A 300 19.35 1.06 -5.09
C LEU A 300 17.92 0.52 -4.96
N HIS A 301 17.71 -0.79 -5.11
CA HIS A 301 16.38 -1.38 -4.94
C HIS A 301 15.85 -1.26 -3.49
N ASP A 302 16.72 -1.47 -2.50
CA ASP A 302 16.39 -1.30 -1.09
C ASP A 302 16.26 0.19 -0.74
N ALA A 303 17.10 1.05 -1.32
CA ALA A 303 16.97 2.50 -1.16
C ALA A 303 15.61 3.00 -1.70
N MET A 304 15.12 2.48 -2.83
CA MET A 304 13.81 2.85 -3.36
C MET A 304 12.66 2.36 -2.47
N LEU A 305 12.78 1.19 -1.84
CA LEU A 305 11.81 0.71 -0.85
C LEU A 305 11.82 1.58 0.41
N ASP A 306 13.00 1.97 0.90
CA ASP A 306 13.16 2.92 1.99
C ASP A 306 12.50 4.27 1.65
N ARG A 307 12.80 4.83 0.48
CA ARG A 307 12.17 6.09 0.04
C ARG A 307 10.65 5.97 -0.09
N ALA A 308 10.13 4.82 -0.51
CA ALA A 308 8.69 4.57 -0.58
C ALA A 308 8.06 4.55 0.83
N PHE A 309 8.72 3.91 1.80
CA PHE A 309 8.30 3.89 3.20
C PHE A 309 8.26 5.31 3.78
N GLU A 310 9.34 6.07 3.62
CA GLU A 310 9.42 7.46 4.09
C GLU A 310 8.38 8.37 3.42
N CYS A 311 8.13 8.19 2.12
CA CYS A 311 7.09 8.92 1.40
C CYS A 311 5.69 8.65 1.98
N TRP A 312 5.37 7.38 2.26
CA TRP A 312 4.08 7.02 2.87
C TRP A 312 3.93 7.57 4.28
N VAL A 313 4.93 7.39 5.16
CA VAL A 313 4.91 7.90 6.54
C VAL A 313 4.69 9.40 6.56
N HIS A 314 5.43 10.14 5.73
CA HIS A 314 5.29 11.59 5.67
C HIS A 314 4.01 12.06 4.95
N ALA A 315 3.44 11.24 4.08
CA ALA A 315 2.10 11.49 3.57
C ALA A 315 1.04 11.33 4.67
N GLU A 316 1.19 10.36 5.58
CA GLU A 316 0.34 10.24 6.79
C GLU A 316 0.48 11.46 7.70
N ASP A 317 1.72 11.93 7.96
CA ASP A 317 1.98 13.17 8.72
C ASP A 317 1.26 14.39 8.13
N ILE A 318 1.31 14.53 6.80
CA ILE A 318 0.64 15.62 6.07
C ILE A 318 -0.87 15.45 6.16
N ALA A 319 -1.36 14.24 5.91
CA ALA A 319 -2.79 13.92 5.94
C ALA A 319 -3.41 14.22 7.31
N GLU A 320 -2.72 13.85 8.40
CA GLU A 320 -3.13 14.20 9.78
C GLU A 320 -3.19 15.72 9.97
N ALA A 321 -2.20 16.46 9.47
CA ALA A 321 -2.12 17.92 9.65
C ALA A 321 -3.18 18.71 8.87
N VAL A 322 -3.77 18.12 7.82
CA VAL A 322 -4.79 18.76 6.96
C VAL A 322 -6.14 18.04 6.98
N ASP A 323 -6.34 17.11 7.92
CA ASP A 323 -7.56 16.31 8.06
C ASP A 323 -7.97 15.57 6.75
N TYR A 324 -6.99 15.03 6.00
CA TYR A 324 -7.21 14.31 4.75
C TYR A 324 -7.33 12.80 4.98
N PRO A 325 -8.31 12.09 4.38
CA PRO A 325 -8.40 10.64 4.50
C PRO A 325 -7.27 9.95 3.71
N TYR A 326 -6.38 9.25 4.41
CA TYR A 326 -5.22 8.60 3.80
C TYR A 326 -5.04 7.17 4.32
N GLU A 327 -5.19 6.20 3.43
CA GLU A 327 -5.13 4.77 3.76
C GLU A 327 -3.68 4.24 3.80
N PRO A 328 -3.43 3.06 4.40
CA PRO A 328 -2.14 2.38 4.27
C PRO A 328 -1.80 1.98 2.81
N PRO A 329 -0.53 1.64 2.51
CA PRO A 329 -0.11 1.08 1.22
C PRO A 329 -0.83 -0.23 0.91
N SER A 330 -0.80 -0.61 -0.37
CA SER A 330 -1.28 -1.95 -0.76
C SER A 330 -0.55 -3.04 0.03
N ALA A 331 -1.25 -4.13 0.36
CA ALA A 331 -0.69 -5.23 1.13
C ALA A 331 0.68 -5.73 0.62
N ARG A 332 0.85 -5.80 -0.71
CA ARG A 332 2.11 -6.21 -1.35
C ARG A 332 3.23 -5.17 -1.14
N HIS A 333 2.92 -3.88 -1.20
CA HIS A 333 3.90 -2.82 -0.97
C HIS A 333 4.30 -2.77 0.51
N LEU A 334 3.31 -2.84 1.40
CA LEU A 334 3.52 -2.87 2.84
C LEU A 334 4.41 -4.05 3.24
N ASN A 335 4.14 -5.26 2.72
CA ASN A 335 4.97 -6.44 2.96
C ASN A 335 6.44 -6.24 2.56
N ARG A 336 6.72 -5.56 1.43
CA ARG A 336 8.10 -5.28 0.99
C ARG A 336 8.81 -4.26 1.87
N MET A 337 8.09 -3.26 2.35
CA MET A 337 8.64 -2.27 3.29
C MET A 337 8.96 -2.94 4.64
N ILE A 338 8.07 -3.81 5.13
CA ILE A 338 8.29 -4.61 6.34
C ILE A 338 9.48 -5.55 6.15
N ASP A 339 9.58 -6.24 5.01
CA ASP A 339 10.71 -7.13 4.71
C ASP A 339 12.04 -6.39 4.75
N LEU A 340 12.13 -5.20 4.15
CA LEU A 340 13.32 -4.36 4.22
C LEU A 340 13.67 -4.02 5.68
N ALA A 341 12.70 -3.52 6.46
CA ALA A 341 12.93 -3.18 7.85
C ALA A 341 13.39 -4.41 8.67
N ALA A 342 12.77 -5.57 8.48
CA ALA A 342 13.16 -6.83 9.13
C ALA A 342 14.60 -7.24 8.76
N ARG A 343 15.00 -7.10 7.49
CA ARG A 343 16.38 -7.35 7.03
C ARG A 343 17.40 -6.38 7.62
N MET A 344 16.99 -5.16 7.99
CA MET A 344 17.87 -4.16 8.61
C MET A 344 18.06 -4.37 10.13
N LEU A 345 17.12 -5.04 10.81
CA LEU A 345 17.17 -5.24 12.27
C LEU A 345 18.48 -5.85 12.80
N PRO A 346 19.08 -6.89 12.19
CA PRO A 346 20.34 -7.44 12.70
C PRO A 346 21.49 -6.43 12.71
N GLY A 347 21.57 -5.57 11.69
CA GLY A 347 22.53 -4.47 11.62
C GLY A 347 22.28 -3.42 12.70
N ALA A 348 21.03 -2.98 12.84
CA ALA A 348 20.61 -2.02 13.86
C ALA A 348 20.90 -2.54 15.30
N LEU A 349 20.63 -3.81 15.56
CA LEU A 349 20.98 -4.47 16.84
C LEU A 349 22.48 -4.42 17.12
N ALA A 350 23.31 -4.72 16.12
CA ALA A 350 24.76 -4.68 16.26
C ALA A 350 25.28 -3.25 16.52
N GLU A 351 24.69 -2.24 15.90
CA GLU A 351 24.99 -0.83 16.16
C GLU A 351 24.63 -0.41 17.58
N ARG A 352 23.42 -0.76 18.04
CA ARG A 352 22.99 -0.49 19.41
C ARG A 352 23.92 -1.13 20.44
N ARG A 353 24.38 -2.36 20.21
CA ARG A 353 25.38 -3.01 21.08
C ARG A 353 26.73 -2.30 21.07
N ARG A 354 27.21 -1.87 19.90
CA ARG A 354 28.45 -1.08 19.78
C ARG A 354 28.36 0.25 20.54
N ALA A 355 27.17 0.86 20.55
CA ALA A 355 26.88 2.07 21.31
C ALA A 355 26.62 1.83 22.81
N GLY A 356 26.58 0.58 23.28
CA GLY A 356 26.27 0.23 24.67
C GLY A 356 24.80 0.40 25.06
N LEU A 357 23.90 0.52 24.09
CA LEU A 357 22.45 0.73 24.26
C LEU A 357 21.65 -0.58 24.24
N ALA A 358 22.31 -1.70 23.98
CA ALA A 358 21.76 -3.05 24.03
C ALA A 358 22.77 -3.95 24.75
N ALA A 359 22.29 -4.83 25.63
CA ALA A 359 23.17 -5.70 26.37
C ALA A 359 23.75 -6.78 25.44
N PRO A 360 25.04 -7.11 25.54
CA PRO A 360 25.46 -8.44 25.14
C PRO A 360 24.72 -9.38 26.10
N GLY A 361 23.75 -10.16 25.60
CA GLY A 361 22.93 -11.02 26.45
C GLY A 361 23.77 -11.86 27.42
N ALA A 362 23.12 -12.47 28.42
CA ALA A 362 23.78 -13.10 29.58
C ALA A 362 24.99 -14.02 29.28
N ARG A 363 25.13 -14.53 28.04
CA ARG A 363 26.37 -15.11 27.51
C ARG A 363 26.65 -14.52 26.12
N PRO A 364 27.87 -14.02 25.83
CA PRO A 364 28.26 -13.67 24.48
C PRO A 364 28.21 -14.93 23.60
N HIS A 365 27.23 -15.02 22.71
CA HIS A 365 27.05 -16.15 21.79
C HIS A 365 27.31 -15.70 20.35
N LEU A 366 28.54 -15.30 20.04
CA LEU A 366 28.91 -14.96 18.66
C LEU A 366 28.99 -16.26 17.85
N VAL A 367 28.09 -16.39 16.87
CA VAL A 367 28.14 -17.47 15.87
C VAL A 367 28.90 -17.00 14.64
N ALA A 368 29.52 -17.94 13.92
CA ALA A 368 30.15 -17.63 12.65
C ALA A 368 29.11 -17.17 11.61
N ALA A 369 29.54 -16.38 10.63
CA ALA A 369 28.64 -15.95 9.56
C ALA A 369 28.11 -17.18 8.79
N GLY A 370 26.81 -17.20 8.54
CA GLY A 370 26.12 -18.33 7.90
C GLY A 370 25.73 -19.46 8.85
N GLU A 371 26.09 -19.40 10.13
CA GLU A 371 25.64 -20.38 11.13
C GLU A 371 24.34 -19.91 11.80
N PRO A 372 23.45 -20.84 12.20
CA PRO A 372 22.24 -20.51 12.94
C PRO A 372 22.59 -19.94 14.33
N GLY A 373 21.94 -18.84 14.70
CA GLY A 373 22.09 -18.19 16.01
C GLY A 373 20.75 -18.04 16.74
N ARG A 374 20.78 -17.49 17.96
CA ARG A 374 19.55 -17.17 18.69
C ARG A 374 18.70 -16.25 17.83
N SER A 375 17.43 -16.56 17.72
CA SER A 375 16.52 -15.86 16.82
C SER A 375 15.29 -15.37 17.57
N LEU A 376 14.82 -14.19 17.20
CA LEU A 376 13.49 -13.72 17.54
C LEU A 376 12.57 -13.95 16.34
N ARG A 377 11.42 -14.58 16.55
CA ARG A 377 10.36 -14.65 15.55
C ARG A 377 9.57 -13.34 15.59
N LEU A 378 9.53 -12.65 14.46
CA LEU A 378 8.71 -11.46 14.23
C LEU A 378 7.53 -11.89 13.35
N GLU A 379 6.35 -11.94 13.94
CA GLU A 379 5.08 -12.20 13.24
C GLU A 379 4.39 -10.86 13.00
N ILE A 380 4.08 -10.57 11.74
CA ILE A 380 3.29 -9.40 11.37
C ILE A 380 1.94 -9.87 10.87
N GLU A 381 0.89 -9.38 11.51
CA GLU A 381 -0.50 -9.72 11.19
C GLU A 381 -1.03 -8.86 10.01
N GLY A 382 -2.17 -9.28 9.45
CA GLY A 382 -2.87 -8.56 8.38
C GLY A 382 -2.45 -8.97 6.96
N SER A 383 -3.07 -8.36 5.95
CA SER A 383 -2.94 -8.78 4.54
C SER A 383 -1.55 -8.59 3.94
N GLY A 384 -0.75 -7.67 4.50
CA GLY A 384 0.66 -7.47 4.15
C GLY A 384 1.64 -8.15 5.10
N GLY A 385 1.13 -8.96 6.04
CA GLY A 385 1.88 -9.61 7.09
C GLY A 385 2.78 -10.76 6.63
N GLY A 386 3.45 -11.39 7.58
CA GLY A 386 4.41 -12.47 7.34
C GLY A 386 5.15 -12.86 8.61
N GLU A 387 6.08 -13.80 8.50
CA GLU A 387 6.96 -14.20 9.60
C GLU A 387 8.43 -14.05 9.19
N TRP A 388 9.23 -13.43 10.05
CA TRP A 388 10.66 -13.28 9.88
C TRP A 388 11.39 -13.81 11.11
N LEU A 389 12.49 -14.52 10.89
CA LEU A 389 13.39 -14.95 11.97
C LEU A 389 14.57 -14.00 12.02
N ILE A 390 14.57 -13.13 13.03
CA ILE A 390 15.58 -12.09 13.21
C ILE A 390 16.76 -12.66 14.00
N PRO A 391 17.94 -12.85 13.38
CA PRO A 391 19.13 -13.28 14.11
C PRO A 391 19.53 -12.21 15.12
N LEU A 392 19.68 -12.62 16.37
CA LEU A 392 19.99 -11.71 17.46
C LEU A 392 21.50 -11.52 17.60
N ASP A 393 22.31 -12.57 17.49
CA ASP A 393 23.68 -12.52 18.01
C ASP A 393 24.69 -11.81 17.09
N SER A 394 24.50 -11.88 15.77
CA SER A 394 25.39 -11.29 14.77
C SER A 394 24.62 -10.93 13.49
N PRO A 395 24.95 -9.82 12.80
CA PRO A 395 24.33 -9.48 11.52
C PRO A 395 24.50 -10.55 10.43
N GLY A 396 25.57 -11.34 10.50
CA GLY A 396 25.84 -12.41 9.53
C GLY A 396 25.28 -13.77 9.91
N ALA A 397 24.59 -13.90 11.05
CA ALA A 397 24.00 -15.17 11.48
C ALA A 397 22.72 -15.48 10.69
N LEU A 398 22.35 -16.76 10.60
CA LEU A 398 21.09 -17.18 10.01
C LEU A 398 19.99 -17.23 11.09
N GLY A 399 18.82 -16.68 10.76
CA GLY A 399 17.61 -16.88 11.54
C GLY A 399 17.22 -18.36 11.57
N SER A 400 16.83 -18.88 12.73
CA SER A 400 16.55 -20.30 12.95
C SER A 400 15.39 -20.52 13.92
N ALA A 401 14.35 -21.22 13.47
CA ALA A 401 13.22 -21.60 14.32
C ALA A 401 13.64 -22.56 15.44
N ASP A 402 14.64 -23.42 15.19
CA ASP A 402 15.20 -24.32 16.20
C ASP A 402 15.91 -23.57 17.35
N HIS A 403 16.29 -22.32 17.11
CA HIS A 403 16.95 -21.43 18.07
C HIS A 403 16.08 -20.20 18.42
N GLU A 404 14.76 -20.32 18.29
CA GLU A 404 13.82 -19.28 18.71
C GLU A 404 13.87 -19.09 20.23
N VAL A 405 14.19 -17.87 20.67
CA VAL A 405 14.24 -17.50 22.09
C VAL A 405 13.14 -16.52 22.49
N ALA A 406 12.51 -15.89 21.51
CA ALA A 406 11.47 -14.91 21.69
C ALA A 406 10.57 -14.81 20.45
N HIS A 407 9.32 -14.40 20.69
CA HIS A 407 8.31 -14.17 19.68
C HIS A 407 7.64 -12.82 19.93
N VAL A 408 7.52 -12.01 18.88
CA VAL A 408 6.83 -10.73 18.87
C VAL A 408 5.82 -10.74 17.73
N ALA A 409 4.56 -10.42 18.04
CA ALA A 409 3.46 -10.31 17.08
C ALA A 409 2.84 -8.91 17.10
N LEU A 410 2.62 -8.28 15.95
CA LEU A 410 1.95 -6.97 15.83
C LEU A 410 1.35 -6.75 14.44
N ASP A 411 0.42 -5.80 14.32
CA ASP A 411 -0.11 -5.38 13.02
C ASP A 411 0.95 -4.69 12.16
N GLY A 412 0.85 -4.82 10.83
CA GLY A 412 1.82 -4.24 9.90
C GLY A 412 1.94 -2.72 9.96
N VAL A 413 0.83 -1.99 10.14
CA VAL A 413 0.87 -0.53 10.29
C VAL A 413 1.50 -0.16 11.63
N GLU A 414 1.22 -0.90 12.70
CA GLU A 414 1.83 -0.69 14.01
C GLU A 414 3.35 -0.89 13.97
N PHE A 415 3.83 -1.94 13.29
CA PHE A 415 5.27 -2.16 13.10
C PHE A 415 5.92 -1.03 12.31
N CYS A 416 5.28 -0.56 11.25
CA CYS A 416 5.77 0.55 10.46
C CYS A 416 5.81 1.86 11.27
N ARG A 417 4.80 2.15 12.09
CA ARG A 417 4.80 3.31 13.00
C ARG A 417 5.91 3.23 14.05
N LEU A 418 6.17 2.03 14.59
CA LEU A 418 7.33 1.81 15.45
C LEU A 418 8.63 2.09 14.70
N ALA A 419 8.81 1.50 13.51
CA ALA A 419 10.00 1.66 12.68
C ALA A 419 10.23 3.11 12.22
N ALA A 420 9.16 3.89 12.09
CA ALA A 420 9.15 5.32 11.79
C ALA A 420 9.31 6.21 13.04
N GLY A 421 9.49 5.65 14.24
CA GLY A 421 9.64 6.41 15.49
C GLY A 421 8.39 7.19 15.91
N HIS A 422 7.22 6.84 15.37
CA HIS A 422 5.94 7.46 15.71
C HIS A 422 5.36 6.90 17.01
N VAL A 423 5.69 5.66 17.34
CA VAL A 423 5.29 4.99 18.58
C VAL A 423 6.55 4.60 19.36
N PRO A 424 6.65 4.98 20.65
CA PRO A 424 7.76 4.53 21.50
C PRO A 424 7.79 3.00 21.62
N PRO A 425 8.96 2.35 21.66
CA PRO A 425 9.06 0.88 21.78
C PRO A 425 8.30 0.28 22.97
N ALA A 426 8.19 1.02 24.08
CA ALA A 426 7.49 0.58 25.29
C ALA A 426 5.96 0.65 25.18
N GLU A 427 5.44 1.42 24.22
CA GLU A 427 4.01 1.66 24.01
C GLU A 427 3.47 0.91 22.79
N ALA A 428 4.35 0.31 21.97
CA ALA A 428 3.96 -0.46 20.79
C ALA A 428 2.98 -1.59 21.16
N ALA A 429 1.88 -1.66 20.42
CA ALA A 429 0.84 -2.67 20.59
C ALA A 429 1.29 -4.04 20.06
N ALA A 430 2.19 -4.69 20.79
CA ALA A 430 2.80 -5.95 20.41
C ALA A 430 2.52 -7.07 21.43
N GLY A 431 2.10 -8.24 20.93
CA GLY A 431 2.12 -9.50 21.66
C GLY A 431 3.56 -9.98 21.86
N GLN A 432 3.91 -10.40 23.09
CA GLN A 432 5.30 -10.68 23.46
C GLN A 432 5.41 -11.98 24.26
N VAL A 433 6.25 -12.91 23.81
CA VAL A 433 6.51 -14.19 24.50
C VAL A 433 8.01 -14.52 24.45
N GLY A 434 8.58 -14.98 25.56
CA GLY A 434 9.97 -15.44 25.64
C GLY A 434 10.92 -14.44 26.30
N ASP A 435 12.16 -14.36 25.80
CA ASP A 435 13.23 -13.53 26.36
C ASP A 435 12.91 -12.03 26.26
N ARG A 436 12.59 -11.41 27.41
CA ARG A 436 12.22 -9.99 27.51
C ARG A 436 13.32 -9.03 27.09
N GLU A 437 14.59 -9.39 27.30
CA GLU A 437 15.72 -8.54 26.91
C GLU A 437 15.88 -8.54 25.38
N ALA A 438 15.80 -9.72 24.76
CA ALA A 438 15.82 -9.85 23.31
C ALA A 438 14.66 -9.09 22.63
N ILE A 439 13.45 -9.20 23.20
CA ILE A 439 12.26 -8.49 22.70
C ILE A 439 12.47 -6.98 22.78
N ARG A 440 12.90 -6.48 23.94
CA ARG A 440 13.18 -5.05 24.14
C ARG A 440 14.24 -4.56 23.14
N ASP A 441 15.34 -5.28 22.99
CA ASP A 441 16.42 -4.90 22.08
C ASP A 441 15.94 -4.82 20.63
N VAL A 442 15.09 -5.76 20.19
CA VAL A 442 14.52 -5.74 18.84
C VAL A 442 13.53 -4.58 18.65
N LEU A 443 12.64 -4.31 19.60
CA LEU A 443 11.69 -3.18 19.47
C LEU A 443 12.42 -1.83 19.44
N PHE A 444 13.47 -1.67 20.25
CA PHE A 444 14.32 -0.48 20.22
C PHE A 444 15.20 -0.40 18.96
N ALA A 445 15.64 -1.53 18.41
CA ALA A 445 16.33 -1.58 17.12
C ALA A 445 15.41 -1.19 15.97
N ALA A 446 14.16 -1.65 15.98
CA ALA A 446 13.14 -1.27 15.00
C ALA A 446 12.91 0.24 15.03
N ALA A 447 12.66 0.81 16.21
CA ALA A 447 12.49 2.27 16.33
C ALA A 447 13.71 3.05 15.86
N GLY A 448 14.91 2.57 16.15
CA GLY A 448 16.18 3.18 15.71
C GLY A 448 16.45 3.13 14.21
N LEU A 449 15.58 2.53 13.39
CA LEU A 449 15.66 2.64 11.93
C LEU A 449 15.20 4.03 11.43
N SER A 450 14.32 4.69 12.18
CA SER A 450 13.82 6.03 11.86
C SER A 450 14.92 7.09 11.92
N ARG A 451 14.76 8.13 11.10
CA ARG A 451 15.69 9.25 11.01
C ARG A 451 14.98 10.48 10.45
N MET A 452 15.56 11.65 10.69
CA MET A 452 15.19 12.91 10.02
C MET A 452 15.90 13.05 8.68
#